data_AF-A0A958EM25-F1
#
_entry.id   AF-A0A958EM25-F1
#
_cell.length_a   1.000
_cell.length_b   1.000
_cell.length_c   1.000
_cell.angle_alpha   90.00
_cell.angle_beta   90.00
_cell.angle_gamma   90.00
#
_symmetry.space_group_name_H-M   'P 1'
#
loop_
_entity.id
_entity.type
_entity.pdbx_description
1 polymer ?
#
loop_
_entity_poly.entity_id
_entity_poly.type
_entity_poly.pdbx_seq_one_letter_code
_entity_poly.pdbx_strand_id
1 'polypeptide(L)'
;MKTHIRTYSIAALLCTSIMLLIDFLLGSEAEFLNAWLILNRLLGNEIAIQDSLVVTTVGLYPAALIVLLLNSCLGILLVQIQRKIQFIFKGELL
;
A
#
# COMPACT_ATOMS: atom_id res chain seq x y z
N MET A 1 -0.89 -3.37 -24.02
CA MET A 1 0.08 -3.42 -22.90
C MET A 1 0.05 -2.17 -22.01
N LYS A 2 0.17 -0.94 -22.56
CA LYS A 2 0.19 0.32 -21.77
C LYS A 2 -1.04 0.55 -20.88
N THR A 3 -2.23 0.17 -21.34
CA THR A 3 -3.49 0.39 -20.61
C THR A 3 -3.59 -0.42 -19.32
N HIS A 4 -3.05 -1.64 -19.29
CA HIS A 4 -3.10 -2.49 -18.11
C HIS A 4 -2.14 -2.02 -17.02
N ILE A 5 -0.92 -1.61 -17.40
CA ILE A 5 0.08 -1.06 -16.47
C ILE A 5 -0.50 0.14 -15.73
N ARG A 6 -1.19 1.06 -16.44
CA ARG A 6 -1.83 2.22 -15.81
C ARG A 6 -2.84 1.82 -14.73
N THR A 7 -3.69 0.84 -15.00
CA THR A 7 -4.69 0.38 -14.02
C THR A 7 -4.06 -0.23 -12.79
N TYR A 8 -3.01 -1.06 -12.94
CA TYR A 8 -2.30 -1.64 -11.80
C TYR A 8 -1.57 -0.58 -10.98
N SER A 9 -0.92 0.39 -11.62
CA SER A 9 -0.26 1.50 -10.93
C SER A 9 -1.25 2.36 -10.14
N ILE A 10 -2.42 2.67 -10.72
CA ILE A 10 -3.47 3.43 -10.02
C ILE A 10 -3.99 2.63 -8.81
N ALA A 11 -4.22 1.33 -8.95
CA ALA A 11 -4.68 0.49 -7.86
C ALA A 11 -3.66 0.40 -6.72
N ALA A 12 -2.37 0.24 -7.05
CA ALA A 12 -1.29 0.23 -6.06
C ALA A 12 -1.16 1.58 -5.31
N LEU A 13 -1.28 2.70 -6.03
CA LEU A 13 -1.27 4.04 -5.45
C LEU A 13 -2.48 4.25 -4.51
N LEU A 14 -3.66 3.80 -4.90
CA LEU A 14 -4.87 3.86 -4.07
C LEU A 14 -4.69 3.04 -2.78
N CYS A 15 -4.23 1.79 -2.88
CA CYS A 15 -3.95 0.96 -1.72
C CYS A 15 -2.96 1.64 -0.76
N THR A 16 -1.84 2.14 -1.30
CA THR A 16 -0.81 2.83 -0.50
C THR A 16 -1.37 4.08 0.17
N SER A 17 -2.20 4.85 -0.53
CA SER A 17 -2.82 6.06 0.02
C SER A 17 -3.81 5.74 1.14
N ILE A 18 -4.61 4.68 0.98
CA ILE A 18 -5.54 4.21 2.00
C ILE A 18 -4.77 3.72 3.24
N MET A 19 -3.71 2.94 3.05
CA MET A 19 -2.85 2.49 4.16
C MET A 19 -2.23 3.69 4.90
N LEU A 20 -1.68 4.67 4.16
CA LEU A 20 -1.14 5.89 4.77
C LEU A 20 -2.18 6.65 5.58
N LEU A 21 -3.42 6.75 5.08
CA LEU A 21 -4.51 7.40 5.79
C LEU A 21 -4.89 6.64 7.07
N ILE A 22 -5.00 5.30 6.98
CA ILE A 22 -5.33 4.45 8.13
C ILE A 22 -4.23 4.56 9.19
N ASP A 23 -2.96 4.46 8.80
CA ASP A 23 -1.82 4.54 9.72
C ASP A 23 -1.65 5.95 10.30
N PHE A 24 -2.03 6.99 9.55
CA PHE A 24 -2.11 8.36 10.07
C PHE A 24 -3.16 8.48 11.18
N LEU A 25 -4.35 7.88 10.99
CA LEU A 25 -5.43 7.90 11.97
C LEU A 25 -5.12 7.03 13.19
N LEU A 26 -4.48 5.88 13.00
CA LEU A 26 -4.05 4.98 14.07
C LEU A 26 -2.85 5.53 14.85
N GLY A 27 -1.99 6.33 14.22
CA GLY A 27 -0.83 6.93 14.87
C GLY A 27 0.08 5.87 15.50
N SER A 28 0.18 5.87 16.83
CA SER A 28 1.00 4.90 17.58
C SER A 28 0.40 3.49 17.69
N GLU A 29 -0.88 3.31 17.38
CA GLU A 29 -1.53 1.99 17.46
C GLU A 29 -1.12 1.06 16.31
N ALA A 30 -0.53 1.59 15.24
CA ALA A 30 0.03 0.80 14.14
C ALA A 30 1.40 0.21 14.53
N GLU A 31 1.40 -0.81 15.38
CA GLU A 31 2.62 -1.38 15.99
C GLU A 31 3.48 -2.19 15.02
N PHE A 32 2.86 -2.91 14.08
CA PHE A 32 3.58 -3.86 13.23
C PHE A 32 4.28 -3.19 12.04
N LEU A 33 3.52 -2.43 11.24
CA LEU A 33 4.00 -1.73 10.05
C LEU A 33 3.24 -0.42 9.89
N ASN A 34 3.93 0.70 10.14
CA ASN A 34 3.34 2.03 10.09
C ASN A 34 3.88 2.81 8.88
N ALA A 35 3.11 2.83 7.79
CA ALA A 35 3.46 3.52 6.57
C ALA A 35 3.54 5.04 6.76
N TRP A 36 2.71 5.62 7.64
CA TRP A 36 2.74 7.05 7.93
C TRP A 36 4.05 7.47 8.60
N LEU A 37 4.52 6.68 9.56
CA LEU A 37 5.82 6.87 10.21
C LEU A 37 6.97 6.71 9.21
N ILE A 38 6.92 5.66 8.39
CA ILE A 38 7.94 5.40 7.38
C ILE A 38 8.03 6.58 6.41
N LEU A 39 6.90 7.09 5.93
CA LEU A 39 6.87 8.25 5.02
C LEU A 39 7.48 9.50 5.66
N ASN A 40 7.10 9.83 6.90
CA ASN A 40 7.66 11.00 7.59
C ASN A 40 9.17 10.90 7.75
N ARG A 41 9.68 9.73 8.17
CA ARG A 41 11.12 9.52 8.33
C ARG A 41 11.88 9.57 7.00
N LEU A 42 11.29 9.06 5.92
CA LEU A 42 11.87 9.18 4.57
C LEU A 42 11.94 10.64 4.10
N LEU A 43 11.01 11.49 4.54
CA LEU A 43 11.01 12.93 4.27
C LEU A 43 11.94 13.71 5.22
N GLY A 44 12.61 13.04 6.16
CA GLY A 44 13.50 13.66 7.14
C GLY A 44 12.77 14.27 8.34
N ASN A 45 11.48 13.99 8.53
CA ASN A 45 10.73 14.44 9.70
C ASN A 45 10.93 13.47 10.86
N GLU A 46 11.37 13.99 12.00
CA GLU A 46 11.35 13.26 13.26
C GLU A 46 9.98 13.41 13.93
N ILE A 47 9.18 12.35 13.85
CA ILE A 47 7.89 12.29 14.53
C ILE A 47 8.02 11.50 15.84
N ALA A 48 7.34 11.96 16.89
CA ALA A 48 7.31 11.32 18.21
C ALA A 48 6.39 10.08 18.25
N ILE A 49 6.42 9.27 17.20
CA ILE A 49 5.73 7.99 17.10
C ILE A 49 6.79 6.89 17.24
N GLN A 50 6.53 5.90 18.10
CA GLN A 50 7.44 4.77 18.29
C GLN A 50 7.65 4.01 16.99
N ASP A 51 8.85 3.43 16.84
CA ASP A 51 9.16 2.65 15.67
C ASP A 51 8.29 1.41 15.55
N SER A 52 7.68 1.24 14.38
CA SER A 52 6.99 -0.01 14.04
C SER A 52 7.97 -1.19 14.02
N LEU A 53 7.50 -2.38 14.38
CA LEU A 53 8.31 -3.60 14.48
C LEU A 53 9.10 -3.91 13.21
N VAL A 54 8.51 -3.65 12.04
CA VAL A 54 9.22 -3.86 10.77
C VAL A 54 10.38 -2.87 10.61
N VAL A 55 10.22 -1.60 11.00
CA VAL A 55 11.31 -0.62 10.94
C VAL A 55 12.44 -0.99 11.92
N THR A 56 12.13 -1.48 13.12
CA THR A 56 13.16 -1.89 14.08
C THR A 56 13.92 -3.15 13.66
N THR A 57 13.28 -4.06 12.91
CA THR A 57 13.88 -5.33 12.48
C THR A 57 14.67 -5.23 11.19
N VAL A 58 14.15 -4.55 10.17
CA VAL A 58 14.78 -4.48 8.84
C VAL A 58 15.28 -3.09 8.45
N GLY A 59 15.02 -2.08 9.27
CA GLY A 59 15.37 -0.68 8.97
C GLY A 59 14.36 0.04 8.08
N LEU A 60 14.56 1.35 7.91
CA LEU A 60 13.60 2.24 7.24
C LEU A 60 13.38 1.94 5.75
N TYR A 61 14.46 1.82 4.96
CA TYR A 61 14.35 1.63 3.51
C TYR A 61 13.73 0.27 3.14
N PRO A 62 14.11 -0.85 3.77
CA PRO A 62 13.47 -2.13 3.52
C PRO A 62 12.00 -2.14 3.98
N ALA A 63 11.67 -1.48 5.10
CA ALA A 63 10.28 -1.33 5.53
C ALA A 63 9.44 -0.57 4.49
N ALA A 64 9.98 0.51 3.91
CA ALA A 64 9.32 1.24 2.82
C ALA A 64 9.09 0.36 1.57
N LEU A 65 10.08 -0.47 1.21
CA LEU A 65 9.95 -1.42 0.12
C LEU A 65 8.83 -2.45 0.42
N ILE A 66 8.75 -2.95 1.65
CA ILE A 66 7.70 -3.89 2.08
C ILE A 66 6.32 -3.24 1.95
N VAL A 67 6.15 -1.99 2.40
CA VAL A 67 4.89 -1.23 2.23
C VAL A 67 4.51 -1.15 0.75
N LEU A 68 5.44 -0.76 -0.12
CA LEU A 68 5.17 -0.64 -1.55
C LEU A 68 4.83 -1.98 -2.21
N LEU A 69 5.54 -3.05 -1.86
CA LEU A 69 5.30 -4.39 -2.40
C LEU A 69 3.94 -4.93 -1.95
N LEU A 70 3.60 -4.82 -0.66
CA LEU A 70 2.31 -5.26 -0.13
C LEU A 70 1.15 -4.52 -0.80
N ASN A 71 1.25 -3.19 -0.91
CA ASN A 71 0.20 -2.39 -1.56
C ASN A 71 0.12 -2.65 -3.07
N SER A 72 1.24 -2.95 -3.72
CA SER A 72 1.25 -3.36 -5.13
C SER A 72 0.57 -4.72 -5.32
N CYS A 73 0.86 -5.70 -4.46
CA CYS A 73 0.21 -7.00 -4.47
C CYS A 73 -1.31 -6.87 -4.23
N LEU A 74 -1.73 -6.04 -3.27
CA LEU A 74 -3.14 -5.74 -3.03
C LEU A 74 -3.80 -5.06 -4.24
N GLY A 75 -3.13 -4.08 -4.86
CA GLY A 75 -3.62 -3.42 -6.06
C GLY A 75 -3.81 -4.41 -7.23
N ILE A 76 -2.86 -5.33 -7.43
CA ILE A 76 -3.00 -6.40 -8.43
C ILE A 76 -4.20 -7.29 -8.10
N LEU A 77 -4.35 -7.74 -6.85
CA LEU A 77 -5.49 -8.56 -6.43
C LEU A 77 -6.83 -7.87 -6.68
N LEU A 78 -6.96 -6.59 -6.32
CA LEU A 78 -8.18 -5.81 -6.57
C LEU A 78 -8.52 -5.74 -8.06
N VAL A 79 -7.53 -5.49 -8.93
CA VAL A 79 -7.76 -5.47 -10.37
C VAL A 79 -8.20 -6.84 -10.89
N GLN A 80 -7.63 -7.94 -10.38
CA GLN A 80 -8.05 -9.29 -10.78
C GLN A 80 -9.47 -9.62 -10.31
N ILE A 81 -9.84 -9.20 -9.09
CA ILE A 81 -11.21 -9.33 -8.57
C ILE A 81 -12.18 -8.53 -9.44
N GLN A 82 -11.85 -7.26 -9.73
CA GLN A 82 -12.67 -6.40 -10.60
C GLN A 82 -12.90 -7.05 -11.97
N ARG A 83 -11.86 -7.62 -12.58
CA ARG A 83 -11.98 -8.33 -13.87
C ARG A 83 -12.89 -9.54 -13.77
N LYS A 84 -12.75 -10.36 -12.72
CA LYS A 84 -13.64 -11.51 -12.49
C LYS A 84 -15.09 -11.09 -12.27
N ILE A 85 -15.33 -10.03 -11.50
CA ILE A 85 -16.67 -9.47 -11.31
C ILE A 85 -17.24 -9.02 -12.65
N GLN A 86 -16.50 -8.24 -13.43
CA GLN A 86 -16.95 -7.79 -14.75
C GLN A 86 -17.28 -8.97 -15.68
N PHE A 87 -16.47 -10.03 -15.66
CA PHE A 87 -16.73 -11.25 -16.41
C PHE A 87 -18.04 -11.93 -15.99
N ILE A 88 -18.27 -12.10 -14.68
CA ILE A 88 -19.50 -12.71 -14.13
C ILE A 88 -20.74 -11.88 -14.48
N PHE A 89 -20.67 -10.56 -14.33
CA PHE A 89 -21.81 -9.66 -14.54
C PHE A 89 -22.12 -9.41 -16.01
N LYS A 90 -21.12 -9.43 -16.90
CA LYS A 90 -21.35 -9.16 -18.32
C LYS A 90 -21.54 -10.41 -19.17
N GLY A 91 -21.15 -11.60 -18.71
CA GLY A 91 -21.37 -12.86 -19.41
C GLY A 91 -20.61 -13.03 -20.72
N GLU A 92 -20.32 -11.95 -21.45
CA GLU A 92 -19.59 -11.92 -22.71
C GLU A 92 -18.93 -10.55 -22.95
N LEU A 93 -17.91 -10.62 -23.82
CA LEU A 93 -17.27 -9.57 -24.62
C LEU A 93 -16.01 -8.86 -24.07
N LEU A 94 -14.90 -9.53 -24.42
CA LEU A 94 -13.58 -9.03 -24.85
C LEU A 94 -12.59 -8.56 -23.77
#